data_AF-H5XW54-F1
#
_entry.id   AF-H5XW54-F1
#
_cell.length_a   1.000
_cell.length_b   1.000
_cell.length_c   1.000
_cell.angle_alpha   90.00
_cell.angle_beta   90.00
_cell.angle_gamma   90.00
#
_symmetry.space_group_name_H-M   'P 1'
#
loop_
_entity.id
_entity.type
_entity.pdbx_description
1 polymer ?
#
loop_
_entity_poly.entity_id
_entity_poly.type
_entity_poly.pdbx_seq_one_letter_code
_entity_poly.pdbx_strand_id
1 'polypeptide(L)'
;MASIKMKQVMEFFSENHDIDLNDAEEYFMAIISVGLSLNKEMRKDIASIYNQNKLMFFENAKNFSGYNHVLLSNGDLEQEIYAKKTLGILLSAEQSELIKVKVLRLIKKYYKDVYIHAQNNNYDGFRKNLPAIEDTNKNLKLTETLIVLYFYTMKQMNENLLNLQVVENAFNVASLFININPINTDIESELKRENRLAKVKQIVKNELGVIKNSSDILYSKNKEIKNIVSCLRNLLLIHKLDVDSISPKLNQNDLDKVMLAFIKTTRKSEFDKTQVVQSFGAGYIVKMLLNEYLRARELYLTYSDEDALYSELKALKEKLDIASSEKDTVEIQAQKLKSEIENYEFKLKNALSEQSRFYEAQINELNKKIDKLKINLNTEMKNRQELFQLREFFIDLKNDYLPTETSLDLSKFITNKKLLIIGGTPSWRKRLKAKFPTILTIDGFNDKIEFRSFGEIDFVLFYSKYMSHKTYYKTVDFIRANDIPAGYIGKTNIDLVELEIAEELNKRLAAH
;
A
#
# COMPACT_ATOMS: atom_id res chain seq x y z
N MET A 1 -25.38 39.85 18.35
CA MET A 1 -24.45 40.79 19.00
C MET A 1 -23.71 40.12 20.17
N ALA A 2 -23.26 38.87 20.03
CA ALA A 2 -22.62 38.12 21.11
C ALA A 2 -21.70 37.04 20.54
N SER A 3 -20.45 37.44 20.31
CA SER A 3 -19.27 36.60 20.14
C SER A 3 -18.09 37.58 20.20
N ILE A 4 -17.90 38.20 21.36
CA ILE A 4 -16.55 38.67 21.67
C ILE A 4 -15.77 37.36 21.80
N LYS A 5 -14.91 37.05 20.82
CA LYS A 5 -14.11 35.81 20.86
C LYS A 5 -13.32 35.84 22.17
N MET A 6 -13.23 34.74 22.93
CA MET A 6 -12.51 34.66 24.21
C MET A 6 -11.15 35.39 24.17
N LYS A 7 -10.44 35.27 23.04
CA LYS A 7 -9.20 36.00 22.76
C LYS A 7 -9.32 37.52 22.91
N GLN A 8 -10.36 38.15 22.36
CA GLN A 8 -10.61 39.60 22.49
C GLN A 8 -10.89 40.02 23.93
N VAL A 9 -11.55 39.15 24.73
CA VAL A 9 -11.73 39.42 26.17
C VAL A 9 -10.40 39.36 26.89
N MET A 10 -9.57 38.36 26.59
CA MET A 10 -8.24 38.22 27.18
C MET A 10 -7.32 39.37 26.79
N GLU A 11 -7.34 39.81 25.53
CA GLU A 11 -6.61 41.01 25.04
C GLU A 11 -7.04 42.27 25.81
N PHE A 12 -8.34 42.47 26.04
CA PHE A 12 -8.83 43.59 26.86
C PHE A 12 -8.31 43.55 28.30
N PHE A 13 -8.31 42.38 28.94
CA PHE A 13 -7.81 42.25 30.32
C PHE A 13 -6.29 42.34 30.42
N SER A 14 -5.54 41.87 29.41
CA SER A 14 -4.08 42.01 29.37
C SER A 14 -3.68 43.49 29.32
N GLU A 15 -4.34 44.28 28.46
CA GLU A 15 -4.12 45.73 28.36
C GLU A 15 -4.44 46.45 29.69
N ASN A 16 -5.57 46.11 30.33
CA ASN A 16 -5.97 46.74 31.60
C ASN A 16 -5.03 46.44 32.77
N HIS A 17 -4.29 45.33 32.72
CA HIS A 17 -3.38 44.90 33.78
C HIS A 17 -1.91 45.19 33.47
N ASP A 18 -1.62 45.87 32.35
CA ASP A 18 -0.27 46.18 31.87
C ASP A 18 0.62 44.92 31.81
N ILE A 19 0.09 43.84 31.22
CA ILE A 19 0.82 42.58 30.99
C ILE A 19 0.67 42.14 29.54
N ASP A 20 1.72 41.52 28.98
CA ASP A 20 1.63 40.87 27.68
C ASP A 20 0.70 39.65 27.76
N LEU A 21 -0.10 39.43 26.71
CA LEU A 21 -1.06 38.33 26.69
C LEU A 21 -0.36 36.97 26.69
N ASN A 22 0.77 36.81 25.99
CA ASN A 22 1.52 35.55 26.02
C ASN A 22 2.07 35.29 27.43
N ASP A 23 2.59 36.30 28.11
CA ASP A 23 3.09 36.13 29.49
C ASP A 23 1.97 35.66 30.44
N ALA A 24 0.76 36.20 30.27
CA ALA A 24 -0.42 35.75 31.02
C ALA A 24 -0.79 34.29 30.68
N GLU A 25 -0.79 33.91 29.40
CA GLU A 25 -1.06 32.53 28.97
C GLU A 25 -0.01 31.54 29.48
N GLU A 26 1.27 31.91 29.43
CA GLU A 26 2.38 31.14 30.01
C GLU A 26 2.20 30.95 31.51
N TYR A 27 1.87 32.02 32.22
CA TYR A 27 1.56 31.95 33.65
C TYR A 27 0.40 31.00 33.93
N PHE A 28 -0.72 31.11 33.20
CA PHE A 28 -1.90 30.27 33.40
C PHE A 28 -1.58 28.79 33.18
N MET A 29 -0.91 28.47 32.07
CA MET A 29 -0.52 27.09 31.78
C MET A 29 0.45 26.55 32.83
N ALA A 30 1.41 27.36 33.27
CA ALA A 30 2.39 26.96 34.27
C ALA A 30 1.77 26.71 35.65
N ILE A 31 0.93 27.62 36.15
CA ILE A 31 0.33 27.48 37.48
C ILE A 31 -0.66 26.32 37.54
N ILE A 32 -1.44 26.09 36.49
CA ILE A 32 -2.35 24.94 36.40
C ILE A 32 -1.54 23.65 36.35
N SER A 33 -0.50 23.59 35.52
CA SER A 33 0.38 22.42 35.41
C SER A 33 0.99 22.02 36.74
N VAL A 34 1.45 23.02 37.51
CA VAL A 34 1.93 22.84 38.88
C VAL A 34 0.80 22.36 39.79
N GLY A 35 -0.35 23.03 39.79
CA GLY A 35 -1.48 22.69 40.64
C GLY A 35 -1.90 21.23 40.50
N LEU A 36 -2.14 20.82 39.25
CA LEU A 36 -2.52 19.46 38.90
C LEU A 36 -1.44 18.41 39.22
N SER A 37 -0.17 18.81 39.36
CA SER A 37 0.93 17.90 39.72
C SER A 37 1.24 17.86 41.22
N LEU A 38 0.53 18.60 42.09
CA LEU A 38 0.80 18.59 43.54
C LEU A 38 0.39 17.27 44.21
N ASN A 39 -0.71 16.65 43.79
CA ASN A 39 -1.24 15.45 44.43
C ASN A 39 -0.58 14.17 43.87
N LYS A 40 -0.01 13.35 44.75
CA LYS A 40 0.68 12.09 44.37
C LYS A 40 -0.22 11.06 43.67
N GLU A 41 -1.49 10.94 44.06
CA GLU A 41 -2.43 10.06 43.36
C GLU A 41 -2.80 10.61 41.99
N MET A 42 -2.95 11.94 41.88
CA MET A 42 -3.19 12.59 40.60
C MET A 42 -2.03 12.42 39.62
N ARG A 43 -0.78 12.44 40.10
CA ARG A 43 0.41 12.15 39.28
C ARG A 43 0.34 10.79 38.59
N LYS A 44 -0.25 9.76 39.23
CA LYS A 44 -0.42 8.43 38.62
C LYS A 44 -1.38 8.47 37.44
N ASP A 45 -2.51 9.16 37.59
CA ASP A 45 -3.47 9.31 36.51
C ASP A 45 -2.92 10.18 35.36
N ILE A 46 -2.17 11.25 35.70
CA ILE A 46 -1.42 12.07 34.74
C ILE A 46 -0.42 11.20 33.97
N ALA A 47 0.38 10.38 34.65
CA ALA A 47 1.32 9.46 34.02
C ALA A 47 0.60 8.49 33.08
N SER A 48 -0.55 7.95 33.49
CA SER A 48 -1.35 7.05 32.67
C SER A 48 -1.82 7.73 31.37
N ILE A 49 -2.29 8.98 31.44
CA ILE A 49 -2.68 9.74 30.25
C ILE A 49 -1.46 10.06 29.39
N TYR A 50 -0.38 10.56 30.00
CA TYR A 50 0.84 10.93 29.32
C TYR A 50 1.44 9.75 28.53
N ASN A 51 1.47 8.57 29.14
CA ASN A 51 2.04 7.36 28.51
C ASN A 51 1.22 6.84 27.32
N GLN A 52 -0.02 7.28 27.13
CA GLN A 52 -0.81 6.90 25.94
C GLN A 52 -0.27 7.54 24.66
N ASN A 53 0.35 8.72 24.74
CA ASN A 53 0.98 9.37 23.61
C ASN A 53 2.13 10.29 24.07
N LYS A 54 3.15 9.67 24.67
CA LYS A 54 4.28 10.36 25.30
C LYS A 54 4.95 11.38 24.37
N LEU A 55 5.18 11.00 23.12
CA LEU A 55 5.84 11.85 22.13
C LEU A 55 5.07 13.15 21.89
N MET A 56 3.78 13.06 21.56
CA MET A 56 2.95 14.22 21.28
C MET A 56 2.87 15.18 22.47
N PHE A 57 2.65 14.66 23.68
CA PHE A 57 2.60 15.50 24.88
C PHE A 57 3.94 16.16 25.18
N PHE A 58 5.04 15.43 25.03
CA PHE A 58 6.38 15.99 25.20
C PHE A 58 6.65 17.12 24.20
N GLU A 59 6.37 16.92 22.92
CA GLU A 59 6.58 17.93 21.87
C GLU A 59 5.76 19.19 22.11
N ASN A 60 4.48 19.02 22.45
CA ASN A 60 3.62 20.15 22.76
C ASN A 60 4.14 20.94 23.95
N ALA A 61 4.63 20.27 25.00
CA ALA A 61 5.27 20.95 26.12
C ALA A 61 6.56 21.67 25.69
N LYS A 62 7.47 20.98 24.99
CA LYS A 62 8.80 21.51 24.65
C LYS A 62 8.74 22.70 23.68
N ASN A 63 7.76 22.72 22.78
CA ASN A 63 7.54 23.78 21.81
C ASN A 63 6.78 24.99 22.39
N PHE A 64 6.26 24.88 23.61
CA PHE A 64 5.60 25.99 24.29
C PHE A 64 6.64 27.01 24.77
N SER A 65 6.40 28.30 24.53
CA SER A 65 7.31 29.39 24.93
C SER A 65 7.55 29.40 26.45
N GLY A 66 6.50 29.12 27.22
CA GLY A 66 6.57 28.99 28.68
C GLY A 66 7.12 27.66 29.21
N TYR A 67 7.77 26.81 28.40
CA TYR A 67 8.31 25.52 28.87
C TYR A 67 9.31 25.65 30.03
N ASN A 68 10.07 26.76 30.04
CA ASN A 68 11.03 27.09 31.08
C ASN A 68 10.48 28.12 32.09
N HIS A 69 9.17 28.35 32.10
CA HIS A 69 8.54 29.30 33.02
C HIS A 69 8.91 28.97 34.47
N VAL A 70 9.26 30.00 35.26
CA VAL A 70 9.86 29.83 36.60
C VAL A 70 8.97 29.02 37.56
N LEU A 71 7.64 29.10 37.40
CA LEU A 71 6.70 28.30 38.20
C LEU A 71 6.88 26.79 38.00
N LEU A 72 7.23 26.34 36.80
CA LEU A 72 7.42 24.91 36.52
C LEU A 72 8.65 24.35 37.24
N SER A 73 9.64 25.20 37.52
CA SER A 73 10.95 24.81 38.06
C SER A 73 11.23 25.33 39.48
N ASN A 74 10.25 25.95 40.15
CA ASN A 74 10.38 26.45 41.52
C ASN A 74 10.16 25.38 42.60
N GLY A 75 9.72 24.20 42.19
CA GLY A 75 9.38 23.08 43.05
C GLY A 75 10.52 22.10 43.29
N ASP A 76 10.17 20.94 43.85
CA ASP A 76 11.04 19.78 43.81
C ASP A 76 11.11 19.19 42.38
N LEU A 77 12.15 18.38 42.14
CA LEU A 77 12.41 17.78 40.83
C LEU A 77 11.26 16.89 40.34
N GLU A 78 10.60 16.17 41.26
CA GLU A 78 9.49 15.29 40.92
C GLU A 78 8.30 16.12 40.43
N GLN A 79 7.96 17.20 41.12
CA GLN A 79 6.93 18.15 40.73
C GLN A 79 7.23 18.78 39.37
N GLU A 80 8.47 19.21 39.10
CA GLU A 80 8.85 19.79 37.81
C GLU A 80 8.61 18.80 36.65
N ILE A 81 9.00 17.54 36.82
CA ILE A 81 8.77 16.49 35.81
C ILE A 81 7.28 16.32 35.53
N TYR A 82 6.47 16.16 36.58
CA TYR A 82 5.03 15.96 36.40
C TYR A 82 4.30 17.21 35.93
N ALA A 83 4.76 18.41 36.32
CA ALA A 83 4.22 19.67 35.81
C ALA A 83 4.49 19.79 34.30
N LYS A 84 5.70 19.47 33.82
CA LYS A 84 6.02 19.45 32.39
C LYS A 84 5.22 18.41 31.60
N LYS A 85 4.99 17.21 32.17
CA LYS A 85 4.09 16.20 31.60
C LYS A 85 2.64 16.72 31.49
N THR A 86 2.18 17.38 32.55
CA THR A 86 0.84 17.96 32.62
C THR A 86 0.68 19.10 31.61
N LEU A 87 1.68 19.97 31.48
CA LEU A 87 1.72 21.05 30.49
C LEU A 87 1.47 20.52 29.08
N GLY A 88 2.18 19.45 28.70
CA GLY A 88 1.97 18.79 27.41
C GLY A 88 0.54 18.29 27.20
N ILE A 89 -0.06 17.71 28.24
CA ILE A 89 -1.46 17.24 28.21
C ILE A 89 -2.43 18.42 28.08
N LEU A 90 -2.24 19.50 28.84
CA LEU A 90 -3.10 20.69 28.83
C LEU A 90 -3.07 21.38 27.46
N LEU A 91 -1.88 21.56 26.88
CA LEU A 91 -1.70 22.14 25.55
C LEU A 91 -2.37 21.28 24.47
N SER A 92 -2.28 19.95 24.60
CA SER A 92 -2.96 19.02 23.69
C SER A 92 -4.49 19.03 23.88
N ALA A 93 -4.98 19.34 25.08
CA ALA A 93 -6.42 19.49 25.36
C ALA A 93 -7.03 20.72 24.66
N GLU A 94 -6.27 21.80 24.44
CA GLU A 94 -6.74 22.97 23.68
C GLU A 94 -7.00 22.63 22.19
N GLN A 95 -6.45 21.53 21.68
CA GLN A 95 -6.57 21.12 20.27
C GLN A 95 -7.38 19.83 20.06
N SER A 96 -7.66 19.08 21.13
CA SER A 96 -8.28 17.75 21.05
C SER A 96 -9.38 17.56 22.09
N GLU A 97 -10.62 17.42 21.61
CA GLU A 97 -11.80 17.18 22.47
C GLU A 97 -11.65 15.89 23.30
N LEU A 98 -11.00 14.85 22.75
CA LEU A 98 -10.75 13.61 23.48
C LEU A 98 -9.84 13.81 24.70
N ILE A 99 -8.80 14.65 24.57
CA ILE A 99 -7.84 14.92 25.63
C ILE A 99 -8.46 15.89 26.65
N LYS A 100 -9.18 16.91 26.17
CA LYS A 100 -9.99 17.80 27.00
C LYS A 100 -10.94 17.05 27.93
N VAL A 101 -11.68 16.05 27.42
CA VAL A 101 -12.54 15.20 28.27
C VAL A 101 -11.75 14.47 29.36
N LYS A 102 -10.53 14.00 29.07
CA LYS A 102 -9.66 13.36 30.07
C LYS A 102 -9.21 14.36 31.14
N VAL A 103 -8.81 15.57 30.75
CA VAL A 103 -8.43 16.65 31.68
C VAL A 103 -9.61 17.02 32.58
N LEU A 104 -10.80 17.23 32.01
CA LEU A 104 -12.01 17.55 32.79
C LEU A 104 -12.39 16.43 33.77
N ARG A 105 -12.17 15.16 33.41
CA ARG A 105 -12.35 14.02 34.35
C ARG A 105 -11.35 14.05 35.51
N LEU A 106 -10.09 14.41 35.25
CA LEU A 106 -9.10 14.59 36.31
C LEU A 106 -9.53 15.71 37.27
N ILE A 107 -9.91 16.87 36.72
CA ILE A 107 -10.38 18.00 37.52
C ILE A 107 -11.62 17.60 38.34
N LYS A 108 -12.57 16.89 37.75
CA LYS A 108 -13.74 16.36 38.47
C LYS A 108 -13.37 15.43 39.64
N LYS A 109 -12.34 14.61 39.46
CA LYS A 109 -11.90 13.63 40.47
C LYS A 109 -11.14 14.28 41.62
N TYR A 110 -10.21 15.18 41.33
CA TYR A 110 -9.28 15.74 42.33
C TYR A 110 -9.63 17.15 42.80
N TYR A 111 -10.34 17.93 41.98
CA TYR A 111 -10.78 19.30 42.25
C TYR A 111 -12.30 19.41 42.07
N LYS A 112 -13.02 18.53 42.78
CA LYS A 112 -14.48 18.37 42.64
C LYS A 112 -15.25 19.69 42.79
N ASP A 113 -14.88 20.52 43.76
CA ASP A 113 -15.53 21.82 43.99
C ASP A 113 -15.32 22.77 42.81
N VAL A 114 -14.10 22.86 42.28
CA VAL A 114 -13.79 23.66 41.09
C VAL A 114 -14.66 23.20 39.91
N TYR A 115 -14.72 21.89 39.67
CA TYR A 115 -15.51 21.32 38.58
C TYR A 115 -17.00 21.63 38.72
N ILE A 116 -17.59 21.39 39.89
CA ILE A 116 -19.03 21.56 40.13
C ILE A 116 -19.43 23.03 40.00
N HIS A 117 -18.65 23.94 40.61
CA HIS A 117 -18.98 25.37 40.54
C HIS A 117 -18.77 25.94 39.14
N ALA A 118 -17.70 25.53 38.43
CA ALA A 118 -17.48 25.92 37.04
C ALA A 118 -18.59 25.41 36.12
N GLN A 119 -19.05 24.16 36.29
CA GLN A 119 -20.16 23.59 35.54
C GLN A 119 -21.46 24.38 35.72
N ASN A 120 -21.72 24.87 36.94
CA ASN A 120 -22.90 25.65 37.29
C ASN A 120 -22.74 27.16 37.07
N ASN A 121 -21.60 27.61 36.52
CA ASN A 121 -21.22 29.03 36.42
C ASN A 121 -21.37 29.82 37.74
N ASN A 122 -21.09 29.18 38.88
CA ASN A 122 -21.29 29.74 40.22
C ASN A 122 -19.97 30.17 40.86
N TYR A 123 -19.36 31.22 40.31
CA TYR A 123 -18.08 31.71 40.81
C TYR A 123 -18.18 32.29 42.23
N ASP A 124 -19.28 32.95 42.57
CA ASP A 124 -19.50 33.49 43.92
C ASP A 124 -19.58 32.38 44.98
N GLY A 125 -20.25 31.27 44.66
CA GLY A 125 -20.30 30.09 45.52
C GLY A 125 -18.93 29.46 45.72
N PHE A 126 -18.14 29.35 44.64
CA PHE A 126 -16.75 28.90 44.71
C PHE A 126 -15.90 29.81 45.60
N ARG A 127 -15.96 31.13 45.40
CA ARG A 127 -15.18 32.11 46.15
C ARG A 127 -15.50 32.09 47.65
N LYS A 128 -16.76 31.89 48.03
CA LYS A 128 -17.16 31.75 49.44
C LYS A 128 -16.58 30.49 50.10
N ASN A 129 -16.34 29.44 49.32
CA ASN A 129 -15.80 28.17 49.81
C ASN A 129 -14.26 28.12 49.80
N LEU A 130 -13.60 29.07 49.14
CA LEU A 130 -12.13 29.13 49.04
C LEU A 130 -11.42 29.03 50.41
N PRO A 131 -11.82 29.80 51.45
CA PRO A 131 -11.17 29.73 52.76
C PRO A 131 -11.27 28.34 53.40
N ALA A 132 -12.40 27.64 53.24
CA ALA A 132 -12.58 26.29 53.76
C ALA A 132 -11.66 25.28 53.05
N ILE A 133 -11.40 25.48 51.76
CA ILE A 133 -10.47 24.65 50.98
C ILE A 133 -9.01 24.92 51.38
N GLU A 134 -8.68 26.18 51.68
CA GLU A 134 -7.36 26.62 52.14
C GLU A 134 -6.98 26.02 53.50
N ASP A 135 -7.90 26.05 54.47
CA ASP A 135 -7.68 25.55 55.83
C ASP A 135 -7.32 24.05 55.87
N THR A 136 -7.88 23.26 54.96
CA THR A 136 -7.57 21.83 54.83
C THR A 136 -6.16 21.54 54.30
N ASN A 137 -5.57 22.44 53.50
CA ASN A 137 -4.31 22.17 52.78
C ASN A 137 -3.12 23.07 53.18
N LYS A 138 -3.33 24.12 53.99
CA LYS A 138 -2.29 25.01 54.56
C LYS A 138 -1.17 25.42 53.57
N ASN A 139 -1.52 25.72 52.32
CA ASN A 139 -0.56 26.12 51.30
C ASN A 139 -1.00 27.45 50.64
N LEU A 140 -0.28 28.54 50.92
CA LEU A 140 -0.61 29.89 50.46
C LEU A 140 -0.65 30.05 48.92
N LYS A 141 -0.06 29.14 48.14
CA LYS A 141 -0.15 29.13 46.67
C LYS A 141 -1.42 28.45 46.12
N LEU A 142 -2.25 27.86 46.98
CA LEU A 142 -3.41 27.10 46.56
C LEU A 142 -4.51 28.01 45.99
N THR A 143 -4.71 29.21 46.55
CA THR A 143 -5.73 30.18 46.14
C THR A 143 -5.57 30.61 44.68
N GLU A 144 -4.38 31.09 44.32
CA GLU A 144 -4.04 31.52 42.94
C GLU A 144 -4.26 30.37 41.95
N THR A 145 -3.74 29.18 42.30
CA THR A 145 -3.91 27.96 41.52
C THR A 145 -5.38 27.63 41.30
N LEU A 146 -6.20 27.71 42.35
CA LEU A 146 -7.63 27.39 42.30
C LEU A 146 -8.42 28.40 41.47
N ILE A 147 -8.10 29.69 41.55
CA ILE A 147 -8.73 30.75 40.72
C ILE A 147 -8.45 30.50 39.24
N VAL A 148 -7.18 30.26 38.89
CA VAL A 148 -6.77 30.05 37.50
C VAL A 148 -7.28 28.69 36.98
N LEU A 149 -7.29 27.65 37.83
CA LEU A 149 -7.88 26.35 37.48
C LEU A 149 -9.39 26.47 37.24
N TYR A 150 -10.11 27.27 38.03
CA TYR A 150 -11.53 27.56 37.79
C TYR A 150 -11.71 28.25 36.44
N PHE A 151 -10.93 29.29 36.16
CA PHE A 151 -10.96 29.99 34.87
C PHE A 151 -10.75 29.03 33.70
N TYR A 152 -9.72 28.19 33.76
CA TYR A 152 -9.45 27.17 32.75
C TYR A 152 -10.59 26.17 32.61
N THR A 153 -11.12 25.67 33.72
CA THR A 153 -12.23 24.69 33.71
C THR A 153 -13.47 25.29 33.06
N MET A 154 -13.82 26.54 33.40
CA MET A 154 -14.93 27.28 32.81
C MET A 154 -14.72 27.47 31.30
N LYS A 155 -13.52 27.94 30.89
CA LYS A 155 -13.14 28.10 29.47
C LYS A 155 -13.33 26.81 28.69
N GLN A 156 -12.87 25.68 29.23
CA GLN A 156 -12.96 24.37 28.58
C GLN A 156 -14.40 23.84 28.49
N MET A 157 -15.24 24.09 29.50
CA MET A 157 -16.63 23.61 29.51
C MET A 157 -17.56 24.42 28.62
N ASN A 158 -17.44 25.75 28.64
CA ASN A 158 -18.43 26.66 28.07
C ASN A 158 -17.77 27.88 27.42
N GLU A 159 -17.16 27.71 26.24
CA GLU A 159 -16.49 28.81 25.52
C GLU A 159 -17.38 30.03 25.26
N ASN A 160 -18.70 29.83 25.18
CA ASN A 160 -19.69 30.88 24.91
C ASN A 160 -20.20 31.60 26.17
N LEU A 161 -19.96 31.05 27.37
CA LEU A 161 -20.48 31.59 28.63
C LEU A 161 -19.34 32.21 29.44
N LEU A 162 -19.03 33.47 29.14
CA LEU A 162 -17.91 34.20 29.73
C LEU A 162 -18.36 34.92 31.02
N ASN A 163 -17.85 34.46 32.16
CA ASN A 163 -17.96 35.19 33.41
C ASN A 163 -16.78 36.16 33.54
N LEU A 164 -17.00 37.46 33.26
CA LEU A 164 -15.94 38.48 33.24
C LEU A 164 -15.20 38.61 34.58
N GLN A 165 -15.90 38.40 35.70
CA GLN A 165 -15.27 38.45 37.04
C GLN A 165 -14.24 37.33 37.23
N VAL A 166 -14.48 36.16 36.63
CA VAL A 166 -13.52 35.04 36.65
C VAL A 166 -12.27 35.40 35.86
N VAL A 167 -12.45 35.99 34.67
CA VAL A 167 -11.33 36.42 33.81
C VAL A 167 -10.52 37.50 34.52
N GLU A 168 -11.20 38.53 35.05
CA GLU A 168 -10.57 39.62 35.81
C GLU A 168 -9.72 39.09 36.97
N ASN A 169 -10.24 38.15 37.77
CA ASN A 169 -9.49 37.59 38.89
C ASN A 169 -8.29 36.74 38.44
N ALA A 170 -8.40 36.01 37.33
CA ALA A 170 -7.26 35.28 36.77
C ALA A 170 -6.16 36.25 36.32
N PHE A 171 -6.52 37.33 35.61
CA PHE A 171 -5.57 38.36 35.16
C PHE A 171 -4.97 39.17 36.31
N ASN A 172 -5.75 39.48 37.35
CA ASN A 172 -5.23 40.08 38.58
C ASN A 172 -4.13 39.21 39.19
N VAL A 173 -4.38 37.92 39.33
CA VAL A 173 -3.42 36.95 39.88
C VAL A 173 -2.17 36.84 38.99
N ALA A 174 -2.32 36.82 37.66
CA ALA A 174 -1.20 36.85 36.73
C ALA A 174 -0.37 38.14 36.85
N SER A 175 -1.02 39.31 36.91
CA SER A 175 -0.35 40.60 37.04
C SER A 175 0.43 40.72 38.35
N LEU A 176 -0.16 40.30 39.47
CA LEU A 176 0.55 40.24 40.76
C LEU A 176 1.79 39.34 40.67
N PHE A 177 1.70 38.21 39.96
CA PHE A 177 2.86 37.35 39.75
C PHE A 177 3.92 38.04 38.89
N ILE A 178 3.56 38.43 37.66
CA ILE A 178 4.49 38.94 36.65
C ILE A 178 5.18 40.22 37.14
N ASN A 179 4.40 41.18 37.65
CA ASN A 179 4.89 42.53 37.94
C ASN A 179 5.44 42.70 39.36
N ILE A 180 4.99 41.90 40.34
CA ILE A 180 5.28 42.13 41.76
C ILE A 180 6.08 41.01 42.41
N ASN A 181 5.96 39.76 41.93
CA ASN A 181 6.57 38.63 42.63
C ASN A 181 8.10 38.73 42.63
N PRO A 182 8.77 38.66 43.81
CA PRO A 182 10.22 38.76 43.90
C PRO A 182 10.98 37.71 43.08
N ILE A 183 10.36 36.58 42.76
CA ILE A 183 10.99 35.52 41.96
C ILE A 183 11.31 35.97 40.53
N ASN A 184 10.61 36.99 40.02
CA ASN A 184 10.80 37.55 38.68
C ASN A 184 11.81 38.73 38.67
N THR A 185 12.41 39.04 39.82
CA THR A 185 13.35 40.15 39.95
C THR A 185 14.62 39.89 39.13
N ASP A 186 15.01 40.84 38.27
CA ASP A 186 16.33 40.83 37.64
C ASP A 186 17.43 41.17 38.66
N ILE A 187 18.00 40.10 39.22
CA ILE A 187 19.07 40.17 40.22
C ILE A 187 20.33 40.84 39.66
N GLU A 188 20.63 40.72 38.36
CA GLU A 188 21.84 41.34 37.78
C GLU A 188 21.69 42.87 37.71
N SER A 189 20.49 43.35 37.40
CA SER A 189 20.16 44.77 37.48
C SER A 189 20.13 45.30 38.92
N GLU A 190 19.64 44.50 39.89
CA GLU A 190 19.72 44.88 41.31
C GLU A 190 21.15 45.00 41.82
N LEU A 191 22.01 44.03 41.47
CA LEU A 191 23.43 44.05 41.85
C LEU A 191 24.14 45.32 41.39
N LYS A 192 23.82 45.82 40.20
CA LYS A 192 24.37 47.08 39.66
C LYS A 192 23.86 48.32 40.38
N ARG A 193 22.61 48.31 40.86
CA ARG A 193 21.94 49.46 41.50
C ARG A 193 22.19 49.56 43.00
N GLU A 194 22.57 48.46 43.66
CA GLU A 194 22.77 48.43 45.12
C GLU A 194 24.10 49.06 45.54
N ASN A 195 24.06 50.36 45.83
CA ASN A 195 25.21 51.16 46.22
C ASN A 195 25.86 50.70 47.55
N ARG A 196 25.13 49.98 48.41
CA ARG A 196 25.68 49.46 49.68
C ARG A 196 26.57 48.24 49.49
N LEU A 197 26.53 47.59 48.33
CA LEU A 197 27.31 46.38 48.04
C LEU A 197 28.82 46.63 48.18
N ALA A 198 29.32 47.78 47.75
CA ALA A 198 30.73 48.15 47.88
C ALA A 198 31.21 48.20 49.34
N LYS A 199 30.35 48.66 50.26
CA LYS A 199 30.66 48.70 51.70
C LYS A 199 30.76 47.30 52.29
N VAL A 200 29.80 46.43 51.98
CA VAL A 200 29.81 45.03 52.45
C VAL A 200 31.01 44.27 51.88
N LYS A 201 31.33 44.45 50.59
CA LYS A 201 32.56 43.93 49.95
C LYS A 201 33.82 44.33 50.70
N GLN A 202 33.92 45.60 51.10
CA GLN A 202 35.08 46.09 51.84
C GLN A 202 35.18 45.46 53.24
N ILE A 203 34.05 45.29 53.94
CA ILE A 203 34.02 44.60 55.25
C ILE A 203 34.52 43.15 55.08
N VAL A 204 33.96 42.40 54.13
CA VAL A 204 34.36 41.01 53.85
C VAL A 204 35.86 40.94 53.55
N LYS A 205 36.37 41.84 52.68
CA LYS A 205 37.79 41.91 52.33
C LYS A 205 38.69 42.26 53.53
N ASN A 206 38.26 43.16 54.41
CA ASN A 206 39.04 43.55 55.59
C ASN A 206 39.11 42.42 56.63
N GLU A 207 38.01 41.71 56.85
CA GLU A 207 37.90 40.70 57.90
C GLU A 207 38.39 39.31 57.47
N LEU A 208 38.29 38.99 56.17
CA LEU A 208 38.63 37.67 55.62
C LEU A 208 39.79 37.69 54.61
N GLY A 209 40.21 38.85 54.13
CA GLY A 209 41.22 38.98 53.09
C GLY A 209 40.67 38.73 51.68
N VAL A 210 41.57 38.41 50.74
CA VAL A 210 41.22 38.11 49.35
C VAL A 210 40.85 36.63 49.23
N ILE A 211 39.61 36.36 48.86
CA ILE A 211 39.08 35.01 48.64
C ILE A 211 39.49 34.54 47.24
N LYS A 212 40.39 33.58 47.14
CA LYS A 212 40.90 33.01 45.88
C LYS A 212 40.28 31.65 45.56
N ASN A 213 39.98 30.87 46.60
CA ASN A 213 39.43 29.52 46.49
C ASN A 213 38.46 29.24 47.65
N SER A 214 37.83 28.06 47.62
CA SER A 214 36.90 27.65 48.68
C SER A 214 37.58 27.39 50.01
N SER A 215 38.84 26.98 50.02
CA SER A 215 39.55 26.72 51.28
C SER A 215 39.78 27.96 52.12
N ASP A 216 39.87 29.15 51.51
CA ASP A 216 39.94 30.44 52.23
C ASP A 216 38.72 30.69 53.13
N ILE A 217 37.57 30.10 52.80
CA ILE A 217 36.33 30.19 53.59
C ILE A 217 36.14 28.94 54.44
N LEU A 218 36.24 27.75 53.84
CA LEU A 218 36.00 26.47 54.52
C LEU A 218 36.95 26.23 55.70
N TYR A 219 38.19 26.71 55.59
CA TYR A 219 39.24 26.53 56.59
C TYR A 219 39.72 27.87 57.16
N SER A 220 38.87 28.89 57.10
CA SER A 220 39.22 30.22 57.59
C SER A 220 39.60 30.20 59.08
N LYS A 221 40.62 31.00 59.43
CA LYS A 221 41.07 31.19 60.81
C LYS A 221 40.25 32.23 61.57
N ASN A 222 39.42 33.01 60.88
CA ASN A 222 38.55 33.99 61.52
C ASN A 222 37.52 33.26 62.42
N LYS A 223 37.44 33.65 63.69
CA LYS A 223 36.66 32.92 64.70
C LYS A 223 35.16 32.92 64.38
N GLU A 224 34.65 34.04 63.89
CA GLU A 224 33.22 34.23 63.59
C GLU A 224 32.77 33.32 62.45
N ILE A 225 33.54 33.29 61.36
CA ILE A 225 33.22 32.44 60.21
C ILE A 225 33.47 30.95 60.51
N LYS A 226 34.56 30.64 61.23
CA LYS A 226 34.96 29.25 61.54
C LYS A 226 33.85 28.52 62.28
N ASN A 227 33.23 29.15 63.27
CA ASN A 227 32.18 28.52 64.06
C ASN A 227 30.96 28.13 63.20
N ILE A 228 30.47 29.05 62.38
CA ILE A 228 29.29 28.83 61.53
C ILE A 228 29.59 27.83 60.42
N VAL A 229 30.70 28.02 59.71
CA VAL A 229 31.09 27.12 58.61
C VAL A 229 31.37 25.71 59.12
N SER A 230 32.02 25.55 60.28
CA SER A 230 32.25 24.23 60.88
C SER A 230 30.94 23.55 61.28
N CYS A 231 29.99 24.30 61.85
CA CYS A 231 28.68 23.78 62.20
C CYS A 231 27.93 23.26 60.95
N LEU A 232 27.87 24.06 59.90
CA LEU A 232 27.22 23.69 58.63
C LEU A 232 27.93 22.53 57.94
N ARG A 233 29.27 22.52 57.91
CA ARG A 233 30.04 21.40 57.35
C ARG A 233 29.81 20.11 58.13
N ASN A 234 29.80 20.16 59.46
CA ASN A 234 29.51 18.99 60.28
C ASN A 234 28.07 18.48 60.04
N LEU A 235 27.10 19.37 59.87
CA LEU A 235 25.74 18.99 59.51
C LEU A 235 25.68 18.21 58.19
N LEU A 236 26.42 18.68 57.17
CA LEU A 236 26.52 17.99 55.88
C LEU A 236 27.23 16.64 56.01
N LEU A 237 28.34 16.58 56.76
CA LEU A 237 29.08 15.34 57.01
C LEU A 237 28.25 14.28 57.74
N ILE A 238 27.42 14.68 58.73
CA ILE A 238 26.48 13.77 59.41
C ILE A 238 25.52 13.13 58.39
N HIS A 239 25.16 13.85 57.33
CA HIS A 239 24.33 13.37 56.22
C HIS A 239 25.15 12.77 55.06
N LYS A 240 26.43 12.45 55.30
CA LYS A 240 27.36 11.85 54.32
C LYS A 240 27.61 12.72 53.08
N LEU A 241 27.48 14.04 53.21
CA LEU A 241 27.84 15.02 52.19
C LEU A 241 29.13 15.72 52.60
N ASP A 242 30.21 15.45 51.86
CA ASP A 242 31.48 16.11 52.08
C ASP A 242 31.63 17.33 51.17
N VAL A 243 31.68 18.50 51.78
CA VAL A 243 31.87 19.80 51.10
C VAL A 243 33.16 19.81 50.27
N ASP A 244 34.21 19.14 50.74
CA ASP A 244 35.49 19.07 50.02
C ASP A 244 35.39 18.28 48.71
N SER A 245 34.47 17.30 48.65
CA SER A 245 34.20 16.50 47.45
C SER A 245 33.23 17.17 46.48
N ILE A 246 32.38 18.06 47.00
CA ILE A 246 31.28 18.67 46.26
C ILE A 246 31.67 20.02 45.65
N SER A 247 32.66 20.73 46.22
CA SER A 247 32.89 22.17 46.02
C SER A 247 33.08 22.63 44.56
N PRO A 248 32.06 23.19 43.87
CA PRO A 248 32.29 24.03 42.72
C PRO A 248 32.97 25.33 43.17
N LYS A 249 33.77 25.91 42.27
CA LYS A 249 34.40 27.20 42.51
C LYS A 249 33.33 28.30 42.40
N LEU A 250 33.03 28.99 43.50
CA LEU A 250 32.16 30.18 43.48
C LEU A 250 32.89 31.33 42.76
N ASN A 251 32.22 31.95 41.79
CA ASN A 251 32.76 33.11 41.08
C ASN A 251 32.40 34.42 41.82
N GLN A 252 32.94 35.55 41.38
CA GLN A 252 32.67 36.84 42.03
C GLN A 252 31.18 37.22 42.00
N ASN A 253 30.46 36.89 40.93
CA ASN A 253 29.02 37.15 40.84
C ASN A 253 28.24 36.38 41.92
N ASP A 254 28.61 35.13 42.19
CA ASP A 254 27.99 34.34 43.24
C ASP A 254 28.24 34.94 44.64
N LEU A 255 29.46 35.42 44.90
CA LEU A 255 29.78 36.11 46.16
C LEU A 255 28.95 37.39 46.30
N ASP A 256 28.79 38.14 45.20
CA ASP A 256 28.00 39.36 45.15
C ASP A 256 26.52 39.08 45.47
N LYS A 257 25.97 37.97 44.96
CA LYS A 257 24.61 37.50 45.28
C LYS A 257 24.45 37.14 46.76
N VAL A 258 25.45 36.50 47.36
CA VAL A 258 25.46 36.20 48.81
C VAL A 258 25.42 37.49 49.63
N MET A 259 26.24 38.47 49.27
CA MET A 259 26.26 39.77 49.95
C MET A 259 24.96 40.55 49.73
N LEU A 260 24.40 40.51 48.53
CA LEU A 260 23.10 41.13 48.23
C LEU A 260 21.98 40.51 49.08
N ALA A 261 21.96 39.19 49.22
CA ALA A 261 20.98 38.51 50.07
C ALA A 261 21.01 39.02 51.51
N PHE A 262 22.21 39.19 52.09
CA PHE A 262 22.37 39.81 53.42
C PHE A 262 21.86 41.25 53.44
N ILE A 263 22.24 42.07 52.44
CA ILE A 263 21.81 43.48 52.37
C ILE A 263 20.28 43.59 52.33
N LYS A 264 19.58 42.67 51.66
CA LYS A 264 18.11 42.67 51.60
C LYS A 264 17.43 42.33 52.93
N THR A 265 18.15 41.76 53.90
CA THR A 265 17.59 41.51 55.25
C THR A 265 17.49 42.78 56.10
N THR A 266 18.18 43.85 55.73
CA THR A 266 18.30 45.06 56.55
C THR A 266 18.16 46.35 55.74
N ARG A 267 17.41 47.30 56.30
CA ARG A 267 17.29 48.66 55.75
C ARG A 267 18.41 49.60 56.23
N LYS A 268 19.28 49.12 57.12
CA LYS A 268 20.37 49.93 57.69
C LYS A 268 21.45 50.24 56.65
N SER A 269 22.06 51.41 56.79
CA SER A 269 23.20 51.88 55.98
C SER A 269 24.55 51.54 56.61
N GLU A 270 24.56 51.28 57.92
CA GLU A 270 25.69 50.77 58.69
C GLU A 270 25.51 49.28 58.96
N PHE A 271 26.60 48.53 58.83
CA PHE A 271 26.61 47.08 58.94
C PHE A 271 27.48 46.64 60.11
N ASP A 272 26.93 45.78 60.95
CA ASP A 272 27.70 45.07 61.95
C ASP A 272 28.64 44.08 61.26
N LYS A 273 29.95 44.23 61.51
CA LYS A 273 30.98 43.43 60.84
C LYS A 273 30.85 41.94 61.13
N THR A 274 30.51 41.60 62.37
CA THR A 274 30.33 40.21 62.81
C THR A 274 29.15 39.59 62.06
N GLN A 275 28.01 40.28 62.00
CA GLN A 275 26.84 39.80 61.26
C GLN A 275 27.12 39.64 59.76
N VAL A 276 27.86 40.56 59.16
CA VAL A 276 28.28 40.47 57.75
C VAL A 276 29.11 39.21 57.51
N VAL A 277 30.16 38.99 58.32
CA VAL A 277 31.08 37.86 58.15
C VAL A 277 30.38 36.53 58.40
N GLN A 278 29.54 36.46 59.44
CA GLN A 278 28.75 35.29 59.77
C GLN A 278 27.75 34.92 58.66
N SER A 279 26.98 35.92 58.19
CA SER A 279 26.01 35.75 57.09
C SER A 279 26.69 35.38 55.79
N PHE A 280 27.86 35.96 55.50
CA PHE A 280 28.66 35.63 54.34
C PHE A 280 29.16 34.18 54.38
N GLY A 281 29.66 33.70 55.53
CA GLY A 281 30.08 32.32 55.71
C GLY A 281 28.95 31.30 55.51
N ALA A 282 27.79 31.56 56.12
CA ALA A 282 26.61 30.71 55.93
C ALA A 282 26.13 30.75 54.47
N GLY A 283 26.02 31.95 53.90
CA GLY A 283 25.59 32.15 52.52
C GLY A 283 26.53 31.52 51.49
N TYR A 284 27.84 31.49 51.76
CA TYR A 284 28.82 30.80 50.92
C TYR A 284 28.49 29.31 50.79
N ILE A 285 28.26 28.62 51.93
CA ILE A 285 27.91 27.18 51.94
C ILE A 285 26.57 26.96 51.23
N VAL A 286 25.54 27.76 51.54
CA VAL A 286 24.22 27.63 50.92
C VAL A 286 24.29 27.85 49.40
N LYS A 287 25.03 28.86 48.95
CA LYS A 287 25.17 29.17 47.53
C LYS A 287 25.96 28.08 46.78
N MET A 288 26.99 27.52 47.41
CA MET A 288 27.71 26.37 46.87
C MET A 288 26.78 25.16 46.68
N LEU A 289 25.98 24.82 47.69
CA LEU A 289 24.99 23.73 47.60
C LEU A 289 23.91 24.02 46.57
N LEU A 290 23.46 25.28 46.46
CA LEU A 290 22.49 25.70 45.46
C LEU A 290 23.02 25.52 44.04
N ASN A 291 24.27 25.90 43.78
CA ASN A 291 24.91 25.71 42.48
C ASN A 291 24.99 24.21 42.12
N GLU A 292 25.36 23.35 43.07
CA GLU A 292 25.40 21.90 42.84
C GLU A 292 24.01 21.29 42.68
N TYR A 293 23.01 21.76 43.42
CA TYR A 293 21.62 21.34 43.21
C TYR A 293 21.14 21.71 41.80
N LEU A 294 21.38 22.96 41.36
CA LEU A 294 20.99 23.41 40.02
C LEU A 294 21.71 22.62 38.93
N ARG A 295 23.00 22.32 39.12
CA ARG A 295 23.78 21.47 38.22
C ARG A 295 23.24 20.04 38.17
N ALA A 296 22.98 19.43 39.33
CA ALA A 296 22.42 18.08 39.42
C ALA A 296 21.03 18.02 38.77
N ARG A 297 20.22 19.06 38.96
CA ARG A 297 18.92 19.22 38.30
C ARG A 297 19.05 19.28 36.77
N GLU A 298 19.96 20.12 36.27
CA GLU A 298 20.21 20.25 34.83
C GLU A 298 20.72 18.94 34.22
N LEU A 299 21.66 18.26 34.89
CA LEU A 299 22.14 16.94 34.48
C LEU A 299 20.99 15.93 34.44
N TYR A 300 20.15 15.89 35.47
CA TYR A 300 19.01 14.98 35.49
C TYR A 300 18.04 15.30 34.35
N LEU A 301 17.68 16.56 34.12
CA LEU A 301 16.72 16.90 33.06
C LEU A 301 17.28 16.70 31.65
N THR A 302 18.60 16.89 31.47
CA THR A 302 19.27 16.73 30.16
C THR A 302 19.56 15.27 29.83
N TYR A 303 19.97 14.48 30.83
CA TYR A 303 20.37 13.08 30.66
C TYR A 303 19.35 12.08 31.20
N SER A 304 18.19 12.55 31.67
CA SER A 304 17.05 11.67 31.93
C SER A 304 16.74 10.91 30.65
N ASP A 305 16.50 9.60 30.79
CA ASP A 305 16.14 8.69 29.69
C ASP A 305 15.03 9.27 28.79
N GLU A 306 14.19 10.21 29.26
CA GLU A 306 13.12 10.79 28.46
C GLU A 306 13.59 11.61 27.25
N ASP A 307 14.69 12.39 27.33
CA ASP A 307 15.17 13.21 26.20
C ASP A 307 15.91 12.34 25.16
N ALA A 308 16.70 11.36 25.62
CA ALA A 308 17.36 10.39 24.74
C ALA A 308 16.34 9.45 24.07
N LEU A 309 15.40 8.89 24.85
CA LEU A 309 14.30 8.07 24.34
C LEU A 309 13.37 8.90 23.44
N TYR A 310 13.22 10.21 23.68
CA TYR A 310 12.50 11.11 22.77
C TYR A 310 13.21 11.22 21.42
N SER A 311 14.52 11.49 21.40
CA SER A 311 15.27 11.54 20.14
C SER A 311 15.18 10.23 19.36
N GLU A 312 15.26 9.09 20.05
CA GLU A 312 15.07 7.78 19.43
C GLU A 312 13.63 7.56 18.93
N LEU A 313 12.62 7.87 19.74
CA LEU A 313 11.21 7.74 19.36
C LEU A 313 10.85 8.63 18.18
N LYS A 314 11.39 9.85 18.11
CA LYS A 314 11.22 10.76 16.98
C LYS A 314 11.83 10.18 15.72
N ALA A 315 13.08 9.70 15.80
CA ALA A 315 13.75 9.06 14.67
C ALA A 315 13.00 7.79 14.20
N LEU A 316 12.44 7.01 15.14
CA LEU A 316 11.61 5.85 14.82
C LEU A 316 10.29 6.24 14.17
N LYS A 317 9.64 7.32 14.63
CA LYS A 317 8.40 7.83 14.02
C LYS A 317 8.64 8.36 12.62
N GLU A 318 9.72 9.12 12.39
CA GLU A 318 10.10 9.58 11.05
C GLU A 318 10.35 8.39 10.10
N LYS A 319 11.04 7.34 10.58
CA LYS A 319 11.21 6.10 9.81
C LYS A 319 9.89 5.41 9.52
N LEU A 320 8.95 5.39 10.48
CA LEU A 320 7.63 4.79 10.31
C LEU A 320 6.80 5.57 9.28
N ASP A 321 6.84 6.90 9.32
CA ASP A 321 6.12 7.76 8.38
C ASP A 321 6.66 7.58 6.95
N ILE A 322 7.99 7.48 6.79
CA ILE A 322 8.63 7.16 5.51
C ILE A 322 8.16 5.77 5.02
N ALA A 323 8.25 4.74 5.87
CA ALA A 323 7.85 3.39 5.51
C ALA A 323 6.34 3.30 5.17
N SER A 324 5.49 4.07 5.85
CA SER A 324 4.06 4.15 5.52
C SER A 324 3.83 4.78 4.15
N SER A 325 4.56 5.85 3.83
CA SER A 325 4.47 6.49 2.51
C SER A 325 4.96 5.57 1.39
N GLU A 326 6.05 4.81 1.62
CA GLU A 326 6.54 3.81 0.69
C GLU A 326 5.51 2.71 0.48
N LYS A 327 4.88 2.20 1.55
CA LYS A 327 3.81 1.22 1.45
C LYS A 327 2.65 1.72 0.58
N ASP A 328 2.19 2.95 0.79
CA ASP A 328 1.10 3.53 0.00
C ASP A 328 1.48 3.63 -1.49
N THR A 329 2.73 4.00 -1.80
CA THR A 329 3.20 4.03 -3.19
C THR A 329 3.25 2.66 -3.83
N VAL A 330 3.70 1.63 -3.11
CA VAL A 330 3.72 0.24 -3.58
C VAL A 330 2.30 -0.28 -3.80
N GLU A 331 1.36 0.07 -2.92
CA GLU A 331 -0.04 -0.34 -3.03
C GLU A 331 -0.72 0.27 -4.26
N ILE A 332 -0.44 1.55 -4.56
CA ILE A 332 -0.88 2.22 -5.80
C ILE A 332 -0.28 1.53 -7.03
N GLN A 333 1.00 1.17 -7.00
CA GLN A 333 1.65 0.46 -8.12
C GLN A 333 1.06 -0.94 -8.33
N ALA A 334 0.79 -1.67 -7.25
CA ALA A 334 0.16 -2.99 -7.31
C ALA A 334 -1.25 -2.92 -7.91
N GLN A 335 -2.04 -1.90 -7.55
CA GLN A 335 -3.36 -1.68 -8.16
C GLN A 335 -3.26 -1.38 -9.66
N LYS A 336 -2.30 -0.56 -10.10
CA LYS A 336 -2.07 -0.30 -11.52
C LYS A 336 -1.71 -1.56 -12.29
N LEU A 337 -0.74 -2.34 -11.82
CA LEU A 337 -0.35 -3.60 -12.46
C LEU A 337 -1.51 -4.58 -12.53
N LYS A 338 -2.33 -4.67 -11.48
CA LYS A 338 -3.53 -5.51 -11.48
C LYS A 338 -4.52 -5.08 -12.56
N SER A 339 -4.78 -3.77 -12.70
CA SER A 339 -5.66 -3.26 -13.75
C SER A 339 -5.11 -3.49 -15.16
N GLU A 340 -3.79 -3.44 -15.33
CA GLU A 340 -3.13 -3.78 -16.59
C GLU A 340 -3.30 -5.26 -16.93
N ILE A 341 -3.08 -6.16 -15.96
CA ILE A 341 -3.30 -7.61 -16.11
C ILE A 341 -4.74 -7.87 -16.53
N GLU A 342 -5.73 -7.30 -15.84
CA GLU A 342 -7.15 -7.47 -16.18
C GLU A 342 -7.47 -6.99 -17.61
N ASN A 343 -6.85 -5.88 -18.05
CA ASN A 343 -7.00 -5.38 -19.42
C ASN A 343 -6.33 -6.32 -20.45
N TYR A 344 -5.14 -6.85 -20.16
CA TYR A 344 -4.48 -7.82 -21.01
C TYR A 344 -5.26 -9.14 -21.11
N GLU A 345 -5.80 -9.63 -19.99
CA GLU A 345 -6.68 -10.80 -19.97
C GLU A 345 -7.94 -10.58 -20.80
N PHE A 346 -8.57 -9.40 -20.71
CA PHE A 346 -9.74 -9.05 -21.52
C PHE A 346 -9.39 -9.01 -23.02
N LYS A 347 -8.28 -8.36 -23.40
CA LYS A 347 -7.80 -8.33 -24.79
C LYS A 347 -7.51 -9.73 -25.31
N LEU A 348 -6.82 -10.56 -24.52
CA LEU A 348 -6.50 -11.93 -24.89
C LEU A 348 -7.77 -12.75 -25.11
N LYS A 349 -8.75 -12.64 -24.20
CA LYS A 349 -10.04 -13.33 -24.30
C LYS A 349 -10.80 -12.95 -25.57
N ASN A 350 -10.81 -11.66 -25.93
CA ASN A 350 -11.47 -11.20 -27.14
C ASN A 350 -10.78 -11.74 -28.40
N ALA A 351 -9.44 -11.64 -28.48
CA ALA A 351 -8.68 -12.18 -29.60
C ALA A 351 -8.91 -13.69 -29.79
N LEU A 352 -8.93 -14.44 -28.69
CA LEU A 352 -9.18 -15.88 -28.70
C LEU A 352 -10.60 -16.22 -29.17
N SER A 353 -11.60 -15.42 -28.76
CA SER A 353 -12.98 -15.56 -29.21
C SER A 353 -13.14 -15.25 -30.71
N GLU A 354 -12.50 -14.20 -31.21
CA GLU A 354 -12.53 -13.85 -32.63
C GLU A 354 -11.89 -14.94 -33.48
N GLN A 355 -10.72 -15.42 -33.06
CA GLN A 355 -9.99 -16.49 -33.73
C GLN A 355 -10.79 -17.81 -33.73
N SER A 356 -11.46 -18.13 -32.62
CA SER A 356 -12.33 -19.32 -32.53
C SER A 356 -13.50 -19.23 -33.50
N ARG A 357 -14.18 -18.08 -33.57
CA ARG A 357 -15.28 -17.84 -34.55
C ARG A 357 -14.79 -17.96 -35.99
N PHE A 358 -13.59 -17.45 -36.27
CA PHE A 358 -12.99 -17.55 -37.61
C PHE A 358 -12.73 -19.02 -38.01
N TYR A 359 -12.16 -19.82 -37.10
CA TYR A 359 -11.93 -21.24 -37.37
C TYR A 359 -13.24 -22.04 -37.47
N GLU A 360 -14.24 -21.77 -36.64
CA GLU A 360 -15.57 -22.38 -36.75
C GLU A 360 -16.24 -22.10 -38.11
N ALA A 361 -16.13 -20.86 -38.61
CA ALA A 361 -16.64 -20.50 -39.92
C ALA A 361 -15.94 -21.28 -41.05
N GLN A 362 -14.61 -21.40 -40.99
CA GLN A 362 -13.85 -22.18 -41.96
C GLN A 362 -14.19 -23.68 -41.92
N ILE A 363 -14.31 -24.26 -40.72
CA ILE A 363 -14.72 -25.67 -40.55
C ILE A 363 -16.09 -25.90 -41.18
N ASN A 364 -17.05 -25.00 -40.94
CA ASN A 364 -18.38 -25.10 -41.54
C ASN A 364 -18.35 -24.99 -43.08
N GLU A 365 -17.51 -24.12 -43.64
CA GLU A 365 -17.37 -23.99 -45.09
C GLU A 365 -16.77 -25.26 -45.71
N LEU A 366 -15.72 -25.81 -45.08
CA LEU A 366 -15.09 -27.05 -45.52
C LEU A 366 -16.04 -28.23 -45.45
N ASN A 367 -16.84 -28.35 -44.38
CA ASN A 367 -17.86 -29.40 -44.26
C ASN A 367 -18.90 -29.31 -45.38
N LYS A 368 -19.38 -28.11 -45.72
CA LYS A 368 -20.29 -27.91 -46.87
C LYS A 368 -19.68 -28.36 -48.20
N LYS A 369 -18.37 -28.12 -48.40
CA LYS A 369 -17.65 -28.57 -49.60
C LYS A 369 -17.56 -30.10 -49.65
N ILE A 370 -17.24 -30.72 -48.52
CA ILE A 370 -17.20 -32.19 -48.39
C ILE A 370 -18.56 -32.80 -48.75
N ASP A 371 -19.65 -32.25 -48.25
CA ASP A 371 -20.99 -32.78 -48.53
C ASP A 371 -21.37 -32.65 -50.00
N LYS A 372 -21.06 -31.51 -50.65
CA LYS A 372 -21.26 -31.35 -52.09
C LYS A 372 -20.48 -32.37 -52.91
N LEU A 373 -19.21 -32.61 -52.56
CA LEU A 373 -18.37 -33.59 -53.26
C LEU A 373 -18.91 -35.01 -53.10
N LYS A 374 -19.41 -35.37 -51.91
CA LYS A 374 -20.06 -36.67 -51.68
C LYS A 374 -21.30 -36.86 -52.54
N ILE A 375 -22.14 -35.83 -52.69
CA ILE A 375 -23.33 -35.87 -53.55
C ILE A 375 -22.92 -36.11 -55.00
N ASN A 376 -21.97 -35.32 -55.51
CA ASN A 376 -21.48 -35.44 -56.89
C ASN A 376 -20.87 -36.81 -57.19
N LEU A 377 -20.13 -37.38 -56.24
CA LEU A 377 -19.55 -38.71 -56.39
C LEU A 377 -20.65 -39.78 -56.53
N ASN A 378 -21.70 -39.68 -55.72
CA ASN A 378 -22.79 -40.65 -55.73
C ASN A 378 -23.62 -40.57 -57.02
N THR A 379 -23.83 -39.37 -57.57
CA THR A 379 -24.53 -39.20 -58.86
C THR A 379 -23.74 -39.81 -60.01
N GLU A 380 -22.42 -39.62 -60.05
CA GLU A 380 -21.57 -40.23 -61.07
C GLU A 380 -21.56 -41.77 -61.00
N MET A 381 -21.58 -42.32 -59.79
CA MET A 381 -21.67 -43.78 -59.61
C MET A 381 -22.97 -44.36 -60.18
N LYS A 382 -24.10 -43.68 -59.98
CA LYS A 382 -25.40 -44.10 -60.54
C LYS A 382 -25.42 -44.03 -62.07
N ASN A 383 -24.94 -42.92 -62.64
CA ASN A 383 -24.87 -42.74 -64.09
C ASN A 383 -24.06 -43.87 -64.76
N ARG A 384 -22.95 -44.28 -64.14
CA ARG A 384 -22.16 -45.42 -64.64
C ARG A 384 -22.96 -46.72 -64.64
N GLN A 385 -23.72 -47.01 -63.58
CA GLN A 385 -24.52 -48.23 -63.49
C GLN A 385 -25.61 -48.30 -64.57
N GLU A 386 -26.29 -47.20 -64.87
CA GLU A 386 -27.31 -47.14 -65.92
C GLU A 386 -26.71 -47.42 -67.31
N LEU A 387 -25.54 -46.83 -67.61
CA LEU A 387 -24.81 -47.09 -68.86
C LEU A 387 -24.42 -48.56 -69.04
N PHE A 388 -24.15 -49.28 -67.95
CA PHE A 388 -23.90 -50.72 -68.03
C PHE A 388 -25.16 -51.51 -68.43
N GLN A 389 -26.31 -51.18 -67.85
CA GLN A 389 -27.58 -51.89 -68.14
C GLN A 389 -28.04 -51.69 -69.58
N LEU A 390 -27.88 -50.47 -70.12
CA LEU A 390 -28.19 -50.17 -71.52
C LEU A 390 -27.36 -51.01 -72.51
N ARG A 391 -26.09 -51.29 -72.20
CA ARG A 391 -25.21 -52.06 -73.10
C ARG A 391 -25.61 -53.53 -73.20
N GLU A 392 -25.96 -54.17 -72.08
CA GLU A 392 -26.39 -55.58 -72.07
C GLU A 392 -27.69 -55.77 -72.88
N PHE A 393 -28.65 -54.85 -72.74
CA PHE A 393 -29.91 -54.89 -73.48
C PHE A 393 -29.73 -54.90 -75.01
N PHE A 394 -28.80 -54.08 -75.53
CA PHE A 394 -28.50 -54.05 -76.97
C PHE A 394 -27.90 -55.37 -77.48
N ILE A 395 -27.18 -56.11 -76.65
CA ILE A 395 -26.54 -57.38 -77.03
C ILE A 395 -27.61 -58.47 -77.17
N ASP A 396 -28.61 -58.49 -76.30
CA ASP A 396 -29.68 -59.48 -76.35
C ASP A 396 -30.53 -59.37 -77.62
N LEU A 397 -30.86 -58.14 -78.05
CA LEU A 397 -31.65 -57.88 -79.26
C LEU A 397 -31.04 -58.44 -80.55
N LYS A 398 -29.71 -58.57 -80.66
CA LYS A 398 -29.05 -59.09 -81.86
C LYS A 398 -29.22 -60.61 -82.04
N ASN A 399 -29.62 -61.36 -81.02
CA ASN A 399 -29.66 -62.83 -81.08
C ASN A 399 -30.84 -63.41 -81.87
N ASP A 400 -31.97 -62.71 -81.93
CA ASP A 400 -33.23 -63.20 -82.52
C ASP A 400 -33.37 -62.90 -84.02
N TYR A 401 -32.36 -62.25 -84.61
CA TYR A 401 -32.32 -61.90 -86.03
C TYR A 401 -31.97 -63.12 -86.93
N LEU A 402 -32.62 -63.27 -88.09
CA LEU A 402 -32.25 -64.25 -89.13
C LEU A 402 -31.54 -63.50 -90.28
N PRO A 403 -30.30 -63.88 -90.65
CA PRO A 403 -29.57 -63.23 -91.74
C PRO A 403 -30.27 -63.42 -93.09
N THR A 404 -30.28 -62.37 -93.92
CA THR A 404 -30.95 -62.38 -95.22
C THR A 404 -30.04 -63.01 -96.29
N GLU A 405 -30.55 -63.91 -97.14
CA GLU A 405 -29.79 -64.53 -98.24
C GLU A 405 -29.24 -63.45 -99.19
N THR A 406 -27.94 -63.17 -99.06
CA THR A 406 -27.20 -62.33 -100.00
C THR A 406 -26.43 -63.26 -100.93
N SER A 407 -26.66 -63.14 -102.25
CA SER A 407 -26.11 -64.03 -103.28
C SER A 407 -24.62 -63.78 -103.59
N LEU A 408 -23.79 -63.60 -102.55
CA LEU A 408 -22.36 -63.37 -102.67
C LEU A 408 -21.57 -64.55 -102.09
N ASP A 409 -20.71 -65.12 -102.94
CA ASP A 409 -19.78 -66.18 -102.60
C ASP A 409 -18.67 -65.62 -101.69
N LEU A 410 -18.80 -65.86 -100.38
CA LEU A 410 -17.90 -65.33 -99.33
C LEU A 410 -16.44 -65.69 -99.62
N SER A 411 -16.22 -66.82 -100.29
CA SER A 411 -14.90 -67.33 -100.67
C SER A 411 -14.13 -66.38 -101.60
N LYS A 412 -14.81 -65.54 -102.39
CA LYS A 412 -14.16 -64.51 -103.22
C LYS A 412 -13.89 -63.20 -102.47
N PHE A 413 -14.62 -62.94 -101.39
CA PHE A 413 -14.59 -61.68 -100.64
C PHE A 413 -13.51 -61.61 -99.57
N ILE A 414 -13.14 -62.77 -99.03
CA ILE A 414 -12.09 -62.94 -98.03
C ILE A 414 -10.70 -63.18 -98.66
N THR A 415 -10.63 -63.40 -99.98
CA THR A 415 -9.38 -63.58 -100.71
C THR A 415 -8.61 -62.27 -100.66
N ASN A 416 -7.57 -62.23 -99.81
CA ASN A 416 -6.70 -61.08 -99.47
C ASN A 416 -7.15 -60.17 -98.30
N LYS A 417 -8.07 -60.61 -97.41
CA LYS A 417 -8.37 -59.89 -96.14
C LYS A 417 -8.13 -60.78 -94.92
N LYS A 418 -7.57 -60.22 -93.84
CA LYS A 418 -7.34 -60.89 -92.56
C LYS A 418 -8.44 -60.55 -91.57
N LEU A 419 -9.42 -61.46 -91.46
CA LEU A 419 -10.51 -61.38 -90.50
C LEU A 419 -10.13 -62.07 -89.19
N LEU A 420 -10.33 -61.40 -88.06
CA LEU A 420 -10.15 -61.98 -86.73
C LEU A 420 -11.49 -62.18 -86.02
N ILE A 421 -11.79 -63.41 -85.63
CA ILE A 421 -12.97 -63.73 -84.81
C ILE A 421 -12.55 -64.08 -83.40
N ILE A 422 -13.17 -63.44 -82.40
CA ILE A 422 -12.87 -63.66 -80.99
C ILE A 422 -14.09 -64.27 -80.30
N GLY A 423 -13.88 -65.42 -79.67
CA GLY A 423 -14.92 -66.20 -79.00
C GLY A 423 -15.30 -67.49 -79.73
N GLY A 424 -16.41 -68.08 -79.30
CA GLY A 424 -16.95 -69.35 -79.82
C GLY A 424 -16.25 -70.57 -79.21
N THR A 425 -16.85 -71.76 -79.29
CA THR A 425 -16.27 -72.97 -78.69
C THR A 425 -15.09 -73.51 -79.51
N PRO A 426 -14.16 -74.29 -78.92
CA PRO A 426 -13.03 -74.85 -79.64
C PRO A 426 -13.42 -75.69 -80.86
N SER A 427 -14.49 -76.48 -80.75
CA SER A 427 -15.02 -77.30 -81.85
C SER A 427 -15.59 -76.44 -82.98
N TRP A 428 -16.29 -75.36 -82.65
CA TRP A 428 -16.83 -74.41 -83.64
C TRP A 428 -15.71 -73.67 -84.38
N ARG A 429 -14.70 -73.15 -83.67
CA ARG A 429 -13.52 -72.51 -84.29
C ARG A 429 -12.78 -73.45 -85.22
N LYS A 430 -12.64 -74.73 -84.85
CA LYS A 430 -11.98 -75.75 -85.69
C LYS A 430 -12.75 -76.00 -86.99
N ARG A 431 -14.08 -76.08 -86.93
CA ARG A 431 -14.93 -76.22 -88.12
C ARG A 431 -14.91 -74.96 -89.00
N LEU A 432 -14.90 -73.77 -88.39
CA LEU A 432 -14.79 -72.50 -89.11
C LEU A 432 -13.48 -72.40 -89.88
N LYS A 433 -12.35 -72.71 -89.24
CA LYS A 433 -11.02 -72.76 -89.89
C LYS A 433 -10.94 -73.80 -91.01
N ALA A 434 -11.66 -74.92 -90.88
CA ALA A 434 -11.71 -75.93 -91.93
C ALA A 434 -12.44 -75.45 -93.19
N LYS A 435 -13.52 -74.66 -93.03
CA LYS A 435 -14.27 -74.07 -94.15
C LYS A 435 -13.58 -72.83 -94.72
N PHE A 436 -12.97 -72.01 -93.86
CA PHE A 436 -12.30 -70.75 -94.22
C PHE A 436 -10.91 -70.67 -93.56
N PRO A 437 -9.86 -71.19 -94.22
CA PRO A 437 -8.50 -71.21 -93.66
C PRO A 437 -7.89 -69.83 -93.42
N THR A 438 -8.41 -68.79 -94.10
CA THR A 438 -7.92 -67.41 -94.01
C THR A 438 -8.43 -66.64 -92.79
N ILE A 439 -9.45 -67.16 -92.08
CA ILE A 439 -10.02 -66.51 -90.90
C ILE A 439 -9.22 -66.90 -89.65
N LEU A 440 -8.71 -65.89 -88.93
CA LEU A 440 -8.05 -66.05 -87.65
C LEU A 440 -9.10 -66.17 -86.55
N THR A 441 -8.89 -67.07 -85.58
CA THR A 441 -9.82 -67.25 -84.45
C THR A 441 -9.07 -67.27 -83.12
N ILE A 442 -9.54 -66.52 -82.13
CA ILE A 442 -8.99 -66.46 -80.77
C ILE A 442 -10.04 -66.91 -79.75
N ASP A 443 -9.56 -67.50 -78.66
CA ASP A 443 -10.42 -67.88 -77.54
C ASP A 443 -10.91 -66.68 -76.73
N GLY A 444 -12.21 -66.59 -76.50
CA GLY A 444 -12.87 -65.49 -75.80
C GLY A 444 -12.55 -65.44 -74.30
N PHE A 445 -11.85 -66.44 -73.75
CA PHE A 445 -11.47 -66.51 -72.34
C PHE A 445 -9.95 -66.43 -72.11
N ASN A 446 -9.18 -66.06 -73.14
CA ASN A 446 -7.75 -65.85 -72.99
C ASN A 446 -7.45 -64.42 -72.50
N ASP A 447 -7.11 -64.28 -71.23
CA ASP A 447 -6.78 -62.98 -70.61
C ASP A 447 -5.39 -62.44 -71.00
N LYS A 448 -4.55 -63.25 -71.67
CA LYS A 448 -3.16 -62.94 -72.02
C LYS A 448 -2.93 -62.87 -73.54
N ILE A 449 -3.94 -62.45 -74.30
CA ILE A 449 -3.83 -62.32 -75.77
C ILE A 449 -2.81 -61.22 -76.12
N GLU A 450 -1.81 -61.56 -76.93
CA GLU A 450 -0.88 -60.61 -77.54
C GLU A 450 -1.26 -60.36 -79.00
N PHE A 451 -1.97 -59.25 -79.25
CA PHE A 451 -2.48 -58.91 -80.58
C PHE A 451 -1.38 -58.63 -81.63
N ARG A 452 -0.15 -58.32 -81.20
CA ARG A 452 1.01 -58.10 -82.08
C ARG A 452 1.37 -59.33 -82.94
N SER A 453 1.03 -60.52 -82.48
CA SER A 453 1.36 -61.79 -83.15
C SER A 453 0.53 -62.08 -84.40
N PHE A 454 -0.56 -61.33 -84.65
CA PHE A 454 -1.47 -61.55 -85.76
C PHE A 454 -1.21 -60.64 -86.99
N GLY A 455 -0.29 -59.67 -86.87
CA GLY A 455 -0.01 -58.68 -87.92
C GLY A 455 -1.17 -57.69 -88.13
N GLU A 456 -1.23 -57.06 -89.31
CA GLU A 456 -2.34 -56.18 -89.69
C GLU A 456 -3.64 -56.99 -89.81
N ILE A 457 -4.67 -56.56 -89.07
CA ILE A 457 -6.01 -57.16 -89.03
C ILE A 457 -6.97 -56.13 -89.64
N ASP A 458 -7.71 -56.54 -90.68
CA ASP A 458 -8.61 -55.64 -91.41
C ASP A 458 -9.96 -55.49 -90.71
N PHE A 459 -10.39 -56.51 -89.96
CA PHE A 459 -11.70 -56.53 -89.32
C PHE A 459 -11.75 -57.52 -88.14
N VAL A 460 -12.43 -57.13 -87.07
CA VAL A 460 -12.64 -57.99 -85.88
C VAL A 460 -14.11 -58.33 -85.70
N LEU A 461 -14.45 -59.60 -85.52
CA LEU A 461 -15.79 -60.04 -85.16
C LEU A 461 -15.83 -60.64 -83.76
N PHE A 462 -16.80 -60.21 -82.97
CA PHE A 462 -17.05 -60.73 -81.64
C PHE A 462 -18.17 -61.75 -81.65
N TYR A 463 -17.90 -62.94 -81.11
CA TYR A 463 -18.93 -63.85 -80.66
C TYR A 463 -19.12 -63.69 -79.14
N SER A 464 -20.01 -62.77 -78.76
CA SER A 464 -20.16 -62.28 -77.37
C SER A 464 -20.67 -63.34 -76.38
N LYS A 465 -21.42 -64.35 -76.84
CA LYS A 465 -21.96 -65.43 -75.98
C LYS A 465 -20.91 -66.36 -75.38
N TYR A 466 -19.68 -66.35 -75.89
CA TYR A 466 -18.60 -67.22 -75.41
C TYR A 466 -17.30 -66.44 -75.31
N MET A 467 -17.32 -65.41 -74.47
CA MET A 467 -16.21 -64.51 -74.18
C MET A 467 -16.32 -63.89 -72.78
N SER A 468 -15.19 -63.58 -72.14
CA SER A 468 -15.14 -62.87 -70.86
C SER A 468 -15.19 -61.34 -71.04
N HIS A 469 -15.76 -60.61 -70.07
CA HIS A 469 -15.78 -59.14 -70.11
C HIS A 469 -14.37 -58.53 -70.12
N LYS A 470 -13.41 -59.17 -69.46
CA LYS A 470 -12.02 -58.71 -69.42
C LYS A 470 -11.34 -58.85 -70.78
N THR A 471 -11.57 -59.96 -71.48
CA THR A 471 -11.12 -60.17 -72.86
C THR A 471 -11.80 -59.22 -73.84
N TYR A 472 -13.07 -58.92 -73.62
CA TYR A 472 -13.82 -57.94 -74.41
C TYR A 472 -13.22 -56.53 -74.30
N TYR A 473 -13.08 -55.97 -73.09
CA TYR A 473 -12.54 -54.62 -72.92
C TYR A 473 -11.10 -54.50 -73.43
N LYS A 474 -10.26 -55.52 -73.20
CA LYS A 474 -8.90 -55.54 -73.78
C LYS A 474 -8.91 -55.51 -75.31
N THR A 475 -9.83 -56.23 -75.95
CA THR A 475 -9.96 -56.19 -77.42
C THR A 475 -10.50 -54.82 -77.87
N VAL A 476 -11.48 -54.24 -77.17
CA VAL A 476 -12.02 -52.91 -77.50
C VAL A 476 -10.96 -51.83 -77.38
N ASP A 477 -10.12 -51.87 -76.35
CA ASP A 477 -9.00 -50.95 -76.20
C ASP A 477 -7.99 -51.11 -77.34
N PHE A 478 -7.69 -52.35 -77.76
CA PHE A 478 -6.86 -52.63 -78.94
C PHE A 478 -7.47 -52.10 -80.24
N ILE A 479 -8.77 -52.31 -80.44
CA ILE A 479 -9.52 -51.83 -81.60
C ILE A 479 -9.49 -50.30 -81.67
N ARG A 480 -9.74 -49.62 -80.54
CA ARG A 480 -9.70 -48.14 -80.46
C ARG A 480 -8.31 -47.58 -80.70
N ALA A 481 -7.29 -48.23 -80.17
CA ALA A 481 -5.91 -47.79 -80.32
C ALA A 481 -5.38 -47.92 -81.76
N ASN A 482 -5.95 -48.82 -82.57
CA ASN A 482 -5.51 -49.10 -83.95
C ASN A 482 -6.57 -48.76 -85.02
N ASP A 483 -7.66 -48.11 -84.63
CA ASP A 483 -8.80 -47.73 -85.49
C ASP A 483 -9.36 -48.88 -86.36
N ILE A 484 -9.49 -50.07 -85.77
CA ILE A 484 -9.89 -51.28 -86.51
C ILE A 484 -11.42 -51.38 -86.59
N PRO A 485 -12.03 -51.68 -87.75
CA PRO A 485 -13.44 -52.02 -87.84
C PRO A 485 -13.81 -53.26 -87.03
N ALA A 486 -14.91 -53.19 -86.26
CA ALA A 486 -15.39 -54.31 -85.46
C ALA A 486 -16.90 -54.58 -85.58
N GLY A 487 -17.28 -55.85 -85.62
CA GLY A 487 -18.67 -56.28 -85.71
C GLY A 487 -19.00 -57.39 -84.70
N TYR A 488 -20.26 -57.79 -84.67
CA TYR A 488 -20.76 -58.84 -83.78
C TYR A 488 -21.48 -59.92 -84.56
N ILE A 489 -21.20 -61.18 -84.23
CA ILE A 489 -21.88 -62.36 -84.77
C ILE A 489 -22.58 -63.13 -83.64
N GLY A 490 -23.75 -63.68 -83.94
CA GLY A 490 -24.64 -64.30 -82.96
C GLY A 490 -24.96 -65.76 -83.23
N LYS A 491 -24.78 -66.25 -84.48
CA LYS A 491 -25.07 -67.64 -84.84
C LYS A 491 -23.87 -68.56 -84.66
N THR A 492 -24.16 -69.85 -84.56
CA THR A 492 -23.16 -70.93 -84.45
C THR A 492 -23.26 -71.96 -85.58
N ASN A 493 -24.36 -71.96 -86.34
CA ASN A 493 -24.46 -72.74 -87.57
C ASN A 493 -23.55 -72.11 -88.62
N ILE A 494 -22.65 -72.87 -89.22
CA ILE A 494 -21.60 -72.36 -90.09
C ILE A 494 -22.15 -71.70 -91.35
N ASP A 495 -23.28 -72.18 -91.89
CA ASP A 495 -23.88 -71.60 -93.08
C ASP A 495 -24.58 -70.27 -92.76
N LEU A 496 -25.16 -70.16 -91.56
CA LEU A 496 -25.72 -68.89 -91.07
C LEU A 496 -24.63 -67.90 -90.64
N VAL A 497 -23.52 -68.40 -90.07
CA VAL A 497 -22.36 -67.58 -89.71
C VAL A 497 -21.70 -67.00 -90.95
N GLU A 498 -21.61 -67.77 -92.03
CA GLU A 498 -21.16 -67.27 -93.32
C GLU A 498 -22.01 -66.09 -93.79
N LEU A 499 -23.35 -66.22 -93.73
CA LEU A 499 -24.26 -65.12 -94.04
C LEU A 499 -24.09 -63.92 -93.09
N GLU A 500 -23.91 -64.14 -91.78
CA GLU A 500 -23.66 -63.05 -90.81
C GLU A 500 -22.35 -62.31 -91.08
N ILE A 501 -21.29 -63.05 -91.41
CA ILE A 501 -19.99 -62.46 -91.76
C ILE A 501 -20.15 -61.64 -93.05
N ALA A 502 -20.86 -62.17 -94.05
CA ALA A 502 -21.15 -61.44 -95.29
C ALA A 502 -21.91 -60.13 -95.01
N GLU A 503 -22.94 -60.20 -94.19
CA GLU A 503 -23.80 -59.07 -93.86
C GLU A 503 -23.06 -57.99 -93.06
N GLU A 504 -22.26 -58.38 -92.07
CA GLU A 504 -21.50 -57.42 -91.25
C GLU A 504 -20.37 -56.75 -92.04
N LEU A 505 -19.75 -57.46 -92.99
CA LEU A 505 -18.80 -56.89 -93.94
C LEU A 505 -19.51 -55.97 -94.95
N ASN A 506 -20.70 -56.34 -95.44
CA ASN A 506 -21.48 -55.52 -96.38
C ASN A 506 -22.01 -54.22 -95.74
N LYS A 507 -22.52 -54.27 -94.50
CA LYS A 507 -22.96 -53.08 -93.76
C LYS A 507 -21.89 -52.00 -93.68
N ARG A 508 -20.62 -52.40 -93.66
CA ARG A 508 -19.47 -51.50 -93.61
C ARG A 508 -19.04 -50.98 -94.98
N LEU A 509 -19.22 -51.75 -96.06
CA LEU A 509 -18.99 -51.30 -97.43
C LEU A 509 -20.07 -50.36 -97.95
N ALA A 510 -21.31 -50.50 -97.48
CA ALA A 510 -22.37 -49.54 -97.77
C ALA A 510 -22.23 -48.21 -96.99
N ALA A 511 -21.28 -48.14 -96.05
CA ALA A 511 -21.00 -46.97 -95.21
C ALA A 511 -19.74 -46.18 -95.64
N HIS A 512 -19.16 -46.49 -96.81
CA HIS A 512 -18.11 -45.71 -97.46
C HIS A 512 -18.48 -45.33 -98.89
#